data_AF-A0A4P7LP68-F1
#
_entry.id   AF-A0A4P7LP68-F1
#
_cell.length_a   1.000
_cell.length_b   1.000
_cell.length_c   1.000
_cell.angle_alpha   90.00
_cell.angle_beta   90.00
_cell.angle_gamma   90.00
#
_symmetry.space_group_name_H-M   'P 1'
#
loop_
_entity.id
_entity.type
_entity.pdbx_description
1 polymer ?
#
loop_
_entity_poly.entity_id
_entity_poly.type
_entity_poly.pdbx_seq_one_letter_code
_entity_poly.pdbx_strand_id
1 'polypeptide(L)'
;MGEARRRGSREQRVGAAVSSQPTPESIRASMGFPESCTFVGYVVHLPDSDEFLAGASEPESGAFLYKYAATPDLAKIYPDFRTALKIADGIRKHRTVVAYLFDHGTQWLVGFQGREPDWQIA
;
A
#
# COMPACT_ATOMS: atom_id res chain seq x y z
N MET A 1 23.04 -19.64 -22.98
CA MET A 1 23.21 -19.22 -21.57
C MET A 1 22.63 -17.82 -21.46
N GLY A 2 21.31 -17.65 -21.40
CA GLY A 2 20.51 -17.83 -20.19
C GLY A 2 20.43 -16.50 -19.45
N GLU A 3 19.84 -15.48 -20.08
CA GLU A 3 19.73 -14.10 -19.57
C GLU A 3 18.79 -14.05 -18.34
N ALA A 4 19.25 -14.56 -17.21
CA ALA A 4 18.59 -14.49 -15.90
C ALA A 4 18.85 -13.14 -15.21
N ARG A 5 18.76 -12.01 -15.93
CA ARG A 5 19.23 -10.68 -15.47
C ARG A 5 18.13 -9.66 -15.11
N ARG A 6 16.84 -10.01 -15.09
CA ARG A 6 15.76 -9.08 -14.68
C ARG A 6 15.09 -9.41 -13.33
N ARG A 7 15.81 -10.08 -12.42
CA ARG A 7 15.31 -10.39 -11.07
C ARG A 7 15.95 -9.54 -9.96
N GLY A 8 16.63 -8.45 -10.31
CA GLY A 8 16.91 -7.33 -9.40
C GLY A 8 15.75 -6.34 -9.29
N SER A 9 14.57 -6.64 -9.85
CA SER A 9 13.60 -5.59 -10.22
C SER A 9 12.41 -5.40 -9.28
N ARG A 10 12.09 -6.34 -8.37
CA ARG A 10 10.94 -6.21 -7.44
C ARG A 10 11.38 -6.00 -6.00
N GLU A 11 12.17 -6.92 -5.46
CA GLU A 11 12.62 -6.84 -4.08
C GLU A 11 13.55 -5.64 -3.83
N GLN A 12 14.40 -5.31 -4.79
CA GLN A 12 15.28 -4.14 -4.73
C GLN A 12 14.50 -2.82 -4.81
N ARG A 13 13.44 -2.75 -5.64
CA ARG A 13 12.54 -1.58 -5.69
C ARG A 13 11.74 -1.41 -4.40
N VAL A 14 11.22 -2.52 -3.87
CA VAL A 14 10.51 -2.54 -2.59
C VAL A 14 11.45 -2.16 -1.45
N GLY A 15 12.67 -2.68 -1.41
CA GLY A 15 13.67 -2.36 -0.39
C GLY A 15 14.06 -0.88 -0.38
N ALA A 16 14.29 -0.28 -1.55
CA ALA A 16 14.57 1.15 -1.65
C ALA A 16 13.37 2.01 -1.20
N ALA A 17 12.15 1.63 -1.57
CA ALA A 17 10.93 2.31 -1.14
C ALA A 17 10.69 2.18 0.38
N VAL A 18 10.98 1.01 0.96
CA VAL A 18 10.94 0.76 2.42
C VAL A 18 11.96 1.63 3.15
N SER A 19 13.17 1.85 2.62
CA SER A 19 14.15 2.71 3.30
C SER A 19 13.84 4.21 3.21
N SER A 20 13.12 4.65 2.18
CA SER A 20 12.71 6.05 2.01
C SER A 20 11.28 6.34 2.47
N GLN A 21 10.60 5.38 3.10
CA GLN A 21 9.24 5.60 3.55
C GLN A 21 9.20 6.55 4.78
N PRO A 22 8.26 7.49 4.82
CA PRO A 22 8.05 8.33 5.98
C PRO A 22 7.62 7.49 7.18
N THR A 23 7.99 7.91 8.40
CA THR A 23 7.50 7.26 9.61
C THR A 23 5.99 7.47 9.75
N PRO A 24 5.26 6.54 10.41
CA PRO A 24 3.83 6.70 10.65
C PRO A 24 3.52 8.01 11.38
N GLU A 25 4.39 8.48 12.27
CA GLU A 25 4.27 9.77 12.95
C GLU A 25 4.36 10.95 11.99
N SER A 26 5.28 10.89 11.01
CA SER A 26 5.42 11.93 9.99
C SER A 26 4.22 11.98 9.05
N ILE A 27 3.69 10.82 8.66
CA ILE A 27 2.44 10.72 7.89
C ILE A 27 1.26 11.29 8.69
N ARG A 28 1.14 10.90 9.96
CA ARG A 28 0.09 11.40 10.86
C ARG A 28 0.13 12.92 10.93
N ALA A 29 1.32 13.50 11.16
CA ALA A 29 1.51 14.94 11.21
C ALA A 29 1.22 15.62 9.86
N SER A 30 1.70 15.04 8.76
CA SER A 30 1.49 15.57 7.41
C SER A 30 0.01 15.56 7.00
N MET A 31 -0.76 14.57 7.45
CA MET A 31 -2.20 14.47 7.19
C MET A 31 -3.04 15.26 8.21
N GLY A 32 -2.43 15.85 9.24
CA GLY A 32 -3.12 16.58 10.30
C GLY A 32 -3.98 15.68 11.20
N PHE A 33 -3.61 14.41 11.34
CA PHE A 33 -4.35 13.46 12.18
C PHE A 33 -4.08 13.71 13.67
N PRO A 34 -5.11 13.52 14.53
CA PRO A 34 -4.95 13.72 15.96
C PRO A 34 -3.92 12.75 16.56
N GLU A 35 -3.24 13.22 17.61
CA GLU A 35 -2.20 12.43 18.30
C GLU A 35 -2.76 11.20 19.00
N SER A 36 -4.07 11.21 19.27
CA SER A 36 -4.81 10.11 19.87
C SER A 36 -4.96 8.90 18.93
N CYS A 37 -4.60 9.02 17.65
CA CYS A 37 -4.65 7.91 16.70
C CYS A 37 -3.48 6.94 16.89
N THR A 38 -3.80 5.66 17.02
CA THR A 38 -2.81 4.58 17.12
C THR A 38 -2.54 3.99 15.74
N PHE A 39 -1.28 3.90 15.34
CA PHE A 39 -0.92 3.21 14.11
C PHE A 39 -1.19 1.71 14.24
N VAL A 40 -2.00 1.16 13.33
CA VAL A 40 -2.37 -0.26 13.36
C VAL A 40 -1.55 -1.07 12.35
N GLY A 41 -1.29 -0.50 11.18
CA GLY A 41 -0.51 -1.16 10.14
C GLY A 41 -0.65 -0.52 8.77
N TYR A 42 -0.24 -1.24 7.75
CA TYR A 42 -0.25 -0.79 6.37
C TYR A 42 -1.38 -1.45 5.59
N VAL A 43 -2.06 -0.69 4.75
CA VAL A 43 -3.11 -1.17 3.85
C VAL A 43 -2.77 -0.78 2.42
N VAL A 44 -3.34 -1.49 1.45
CA VAL A 44 -3.16 -1.13 0.03
C VAL A 44 -4.42 -0.42 -0.43
N HIS A 45 -4.28 0.85 -0.80
CA HIS A 45 -5.33 1.69 -1.33
C HIS A 45 -5.22 1.79 -2.86
N LEU A 46 -6.35 1.83 -3.55
CA LEU A 46 -6.49 1.91 -4.99
C LEU A 46 -7.14 3.26 -5.33
N PRO A 47 -6.36 4.32 -5.60
CA PRO A 47 -6.91 5.64 -5.93
C PRO A 47 -7.72 5.66 -7.23
N ASP A 48 -7.57 4.62 -8.07
CA ASP A 48 -8.31 4.48 -9.33
C ASP A 48 -9.82 4.27 -9.10
N SER A 49 -10.17 3.48 -8.08
CA SER A 49 -11.55 3.16 -7.71
C SER A 49 -11.96 3.69 -6.34
N ASP A 50 -11.05 4.34 -5.61
CA ASP A 50 -11.21 4.72 -4.20
C ASP A 50 -11.50 3.50 -3.30
N GLU A 51 -10.82 2.38 -3.55
CA GLU A 51 -11.03 1.10 -2.84
C GLU A 51 -9.78 0.62 -2.12
N PHE A 52 -9.93 -0.26 -1.13
CA PHE A 52 -8.84 -0.86 -0.37
C PHE A 52 -8.75 -2.36 -0.63
N LEU A 53 -7.55 -2.92 -0.63
CA LEU A 53 -7.36 -4.35 -0.77
C LEU A 53 -7.81 -5.07 0.52
N ALA A 54 -8.95 -5.72 0.49
CA ALA A 54 -9.50 -6.56 1.57
C ALA A 54 -8.85 -7.96 1.63
N GLY A 55 -8.36 -8.46 0.50
CA GLY A 55 -7.67 -9.74 0.48
C GLY A 55 -7.13 -10.09 -0.90
N ALA A 56 -6.15 -10.99 -0.91
CA ALA A 56 -5.66 -11.60 -2.14
C ALA A 56 -5.68 -13.12 -1.92
N SER A 57 -6.37 -13.84 -2.80
CA SER A 57 -6.43 -15.30 -2.81
C SER A 57 -6.01 -15.80 -4.18
N GLU A 58 -5.26 -16.89 -4.20
CA GLU A 58 -4.91 -17.61 -5.43
C GLU A 58 -5.66 -18.96 -5.40
N PRO A 59 -6.94 -19.00 -5.81
CA PRO A 59 -7.74 -20.22 -5.75
C PRO A 59 -7.32 -21.28 -6.80
N GLU A 60 -6.75 -20.85 -7.93
CA GLU A 60 -6.21 -21.74 -8.97
C GLU A 60 -4.81 -21.27 -9.40
N SER A 61 -3.95 -22.20 -9.80
CA SER A 61 -2.60 -21.87 -10.28
C SER A 61 -2.67 -20.98 -11.53
N GLY A 62 -2.49 -19.68 -11.32
CA GLY A 62 -2.47 -18.67 -12.37
C GLY A 62 -3.56 -17.60 -12.27
N ALA A 63 -4.59 -17.78 -11.43
CA ALA A 63 -5.59 -16.74 -11.19
C ALA A 63 -5.43 -16.11 -9.81
N PHE A 64 -5.10 -14.82 -9.81
CA PHE A 64 -5.09 -14.00 -8.59
C PHE A 64 -6.45 -13.32 -8.42
N LEU A 65 -7.17 -13.72 -7.38
CA LEU A 65 -8.39 -13.06 -6.96
C LEU A 65 -8.06 -12.00 -5.92
N TYR A 66 -8.14 -10.74 -6.30
CA TYR A 66 -8.04 -9.60 -5.40
C TYR A 66 -9.45 -9.18 -4.97
N LYS A 67 -9.67 -9.14 -3.66
CA LYS A 67 -10.88 -8.57 -3.06
C LYS A 67 -10.58 -7.14 -2.67
N TYR A 68 -11.42 -6.23 -3.13
CA TYR A 68 -11.38 -4.83 -2.75
C TYR A 68 -12.58 -4.50 -1.86
N ALA A 69 -12.44 -3.50 -1.00
CA ALA A 69 -13.49 -3.00 -0.11
C ALA A 69 -13.41 -1.48 -0.04
N ALA A 70 -14.55 -0.81 -0.05
CA ALA A 70 -14.63 0.65 0.08
C ALA A 70 -14.29 1.15 1.50
N THR A 71 -14.34 0.26 2.51
CA THR A 71 -14.02 0.63 3.89
C THR A 71 -12.63 0.15 4.29
N PRO A 72 -11.83 0.99 4.97
CA PRO A 72 -10.52 0.60 5.48
C PRO A 72 -10.60 -0.44 6.61
N ASP A 73 -11.74 -0.56 7.29
CA ASP A 73 -12.03 -1.60 8.29
C ASP A 73 -11.97 -3.02 7.70
N LEU A 74 -12.51 -3.19 6.48
CA LEU A 74 -12.48 -4.46 5.76
C LEU A 74 -11.17 -4.68 5.00
N ALA A 75 -10.29 -3.68 4.98
CA ALA A 75 -9.02 -3.76 4.29
C ALA A 75 -8.08 -4.76 5.00
N LYS A 76 -7.22 -5.40 4.21
CA LYS A 76 -6.18 -6.26 4.72
C LYS A 76 -5.08 -5.40 5.33
N ILE A 77 -4.99 -5.44 6.65
CA ILE A 77 -3.91 -4.81 7.40
C ILE A 77 -2.67 -5.70 7.34
N TYR A 78 -1.55 -5.10 6.96
CA TYR A 78 -0.24 -5.71 6.92
C TYR A 78 0.64 -5.08 8.01
N PRO A 79 1.35 -5.87 8.82
CA PRO A 79 2.28 -5.33 9.80
C PRO A 79 3.52 -4.69 9.15
N ASP A 80 3.88 -5.13 7.94
CA ASP A 80 5.05 -4.68 7.19
C ASP A 80 4.67 -3.92 5.92
N PHE A 81 5.22 -2.71 5.75
CA PHE A 81 5.12 -1.96 4.51
C PHE A 81 5.70 -2.75 3.32
N ARG A 82 6.79 -3.48 3.53
CA ARG A 82 7.41 -4.33 2.51
C ARG A 82 6.42 -5.33 1.94
N THR A 83 5.60 -5.93 2.80
CA THR A 83 4.58 -6.91 2.40
C THR A 83 3.45 -6.22 1.65
N ALA A 84 2.91 -5.12 2.16
CA ALA A 84 1.87 -4.34 1.49
C ALA A 84 2.33 -3.86 0.11
N LEU A 85 3.53 -3.30 0.01
CA LEU A 85 4.11 -2.81 -1.24
C LEU A 85 4.36 -3.94 -2.24
N LYS A 86 4.80 -5.11 -1.76
CA LYS A 86 4.95 -6.28 -2.62
C LYS A 86 3.60 -6.65 -3.23
N ILE A 87 2.53 -6.70 -2.44
CA ILE A 87 1.19 -7.01 -2.96
C ILE A 87 0.72 -5.92 -3.95
N ALA A 88 0.88 -4.65 -3.58
CA ALA A 88 0.59 -3.50 -4.43
C ALA A 88 1.31 -3.58 -5.80
N ASP A 89 2.63 -3.82 -5.82
CA ASP A 89 3.42 -4.00 -7.05
C ASP A 89 3.01 -5.26 -7.85
N GLY A 90 2.42 -6.26 -7.18
CA GLY A 90 1.82 -7.42 -7.84
C GLY A 90 0.57 -7.08 -8.63
N ILE A 91 -0.20 -6.09 -8.16
CA ILE A 91 -1.41 -5.59 -8.81
C ILE A 91 -0.98 -4.65 -9.93
N ARG A 92 -0.69 -5.22 -11.10
CA ARG A 92 -0.35 -4.45 -12.32
C ARG A 92 -1.57 -3.87 -13.03
N LYS A 93 -2.77 -4.31 -12.65
CA LYS A 93 -4.03 -3.95 -13.32
C LYS A 93 -4.52 -2.55 -12.94
N HIS A 94 -4.24 -2.11 -11.71
CA HIS A 94 -4.67 -0.81 -11.18
C HIS A 94 -3.50 -0.10 -10.52
N ARG A 95 -3.60 1.23 -10.40
CA ARG A 95 -2.68 1.99 -9.54
C ARG A 95 -3.00 1.65 -8.09
N THR A 96 -1.99 1.16 -7.39
CA THR A 96 -2.09 0.82 -5.97
C THR A 96 -1.06 1.63 -5.19
N VAL A 97 -1.46 2.14 -4.04
CA VAL A 97 -0.63 2.91 -3.12
C VAL A 97 -0.68 2.25 -1.75
N VAL A 98 0.45 2.20 -1.07
CA VAL A 98 0.46 1.70 0.30
C VAL A 98 0.13 2.86 1.22
N ALA A 99 -0.94 2.70 1.97
CA ALA A 99 -1.40 3.63 2.98
C ALA A 99 -1.15 3.08 4.39
N TYR A 100 -1.15 3.99 5.35
CA TYR A 100 -0.94 3.81 6.77
C TYR A 100 -2.32 3.88 7.42
N LEU A 101 -2.71 2.81 8.09
CA LEU A 101 -3.97 2.74 8.82
C LEU A 101 -3.73 3.13 10.27
N PHE A 102 -4.52 4.09 10.72
CA PHE A 102 -4.56 4.53 12.10
C PHE A 102 -5.95 4.31 12.68
N ASP A 103 -5.99 3.79 13.89
CA ASP A 103 -7.20 3.64 14.68
C ASP A 103 -7.36 4.87 15.58
N HIS A 104 -8.51 5.53 15.45
CA HIS A 104 -8.93 6.63 16.33
C HIS A 104 -9.99 6.16 17.34
N GLY A 105 -10.21 4.85 17.49
CA GLY A 105 -11.19 4.22 18.38
C GLY A 105 -12.65 4.29 17.90
N THR A 106 -13.04 5.38 17.22
CA THR A 106 -14.39 5.53 16.62
C THR A 106 -14.37 5.45 15.09
N GLN A 107 -13.22 5.74 14.48
CA GLN A 107 -13.07 5.76 13.04
C GLN A 107 -11.65 5.35 12.65
N TRP A 108 -11.55 4.83 11.43
CA TRP A 108 -10.29 4.45 10.81
C TRP A 108 -9.79 5.63 9.98
N LEU A 109 -8.56 6.07 10.24
CA LEU A 109 -7.90 7.10 9.46
C LEU A 109 -6.85 6.46 8.56
N VAL A 110 -6.84 6.87 7.29
CA VAL A 110 -5.92 6.34 6.29
C VAL A 110 -4.98 7.48 5.88
N GLY A 111 -3.72 7.36 6.26
CA GLY A 111 -2.68 8.30 5.84
C GLY A 111 -1.89 7.72 4.68
N PHE A 112 -1.65 8.45 3.61
CA PHE A 112 -0.73 8.00 2.56
C PHE A 112 0.05 9.19 2.04
N GLN A 113 1.33 8.98 1.74
CA GLN A 113 2.05 9.94 0.91
C GLN A 113 1.58 9.68 -0.51
N GLY A 114 0.60 10.46 -0.96
CA GLY A 114 0.28 10.58 -2.37
C GLY A 114 1.54 11.04 -3.08
N ARG A 115 2.29 10.09 -3.63
CA ARG A 115 3.24 10.42 -4.69
C ARG A 115 2.35 10.76 -5.87
N GLU A 116 1.94 12.02 -5.97
CA GLU A 116 1.40 12.54 -7.21
C GLU A 116 2.37 12.06 -8.30
N PRO A 117 1.91 11.30 -9.30
CA PRO A 117 2.77 11.03 -10.43
C PRO A 117 3.11 12.40 -10.99
N ASP A 118 4.36 12.79 -10.81
CA ASP A 118 4.99 13.93 -11.43
C ASP A 118 4.72 13.81 -12.94
N TRP A 119 3.59 14.36 -13.37
CA TRP A 119 3.37 14.69 -14.77
C TRP A 119 4.11 16.00 -14.94
N GLN A 120 5.44 15.91 -14.99
CA GLN A 120 6.22 16.92 -15.66
C GLN A 120 5.74 16.93 -17.11
N ILE A 121 4.85 17.88 -17.38
CA ILE A 121 4.49 18.36 -18.70
C ILE A 121 5.81 18.80 -19.34
N ALA A 122 6.27 18.01 -20.32
CA ALA A 122 7.32 18.41 -21.25
C ALA A 122 6.69 19.13 -22.45
#